data_AF-M3XRA2-F1
#
_entry.id   AF-M3XRA2-F1
#
_cell.length_a   1.000
_cell.length_b   1.000
_cell.length_c   1.000
_cell.angle_alpha   90.00
_cell.angle_beta   90.00
_cell.angle_gamma   90.00
#
_symmetry.space_group_name_H-M   'P 1'
#
loop_
_entity.id
_entity.type
_entity.pdbx_description
1 polymer ?
#
loop_
_entity_poly.entity_id
_entity_poly.type
_entity_poly.pdbx_seq_one_letter_code
_entity_poly.pdbx_strand_id
1 'polypeptide(L)'
;AAFHNPDINQLAGMLQAGFFYLEPNPTDDTILIGEYLTIGNHCIHNSTCLKVQRENGTLSKHESSKEVFVDLLLTKDPKIFMLGFSLKDEQNKGLSLYADKAEVTEEQMRVFHEAITCLRMRKSEINYTDAKKDLCGPLEKQHKEERQKEKEEHTA
;
A
#
# COMPACT_ATOMS: atom_id res chain seq x y z
N ALA A 1 -3.64 9.05 -1.10
CA ALA A 1 -2.86 9.19 0.14
C ALA A 1 -2.51 10.66 0.38
N ALA A 2 -2.27 11.07 1.62
CA ALA A 2 -1.82 12.43 1.93
C ALA A 2 -0.68 12.36 2.97
N PHE A 3 0.34 13.20 2.82
CA PHE A 3 1.52 13.21 3.69
C PHE A 3 1.98 14.64 3.97
N HIS A 4 2.27 14.97 5.22
CA HIS A 4 2.92 16.24 5.58
C HIS A 4 4.41 16.23 5.30
N ASN A 5 5.06 15.07 5.43
CA ASN A 5 6.47 14.95 5.07
C ASN A 5 6.64 15.21 3.56
N PRO A 6 7.42 16.23 3.15
CA PRO A 6 7.48 16.67 1.76
C PRO A 6 8.09 15.63 0.83
N ASP A 7 9.10 14.89 1.28
CA ASP A 7 9.78 13.87 0.47
C ASP A 7 8.82 12.71 0.19
N ILE A 8 8.12 12.22 1.23
CA ILE A 8 7.11 11.17 1.07
C ILE A 8 5.94 11.66 0.22
N ASN A 9 5.50 12.90 0.41
CA ASN A 9 4.42 13.48 -0.39
C ASN A 9 4.80 13.58 -1.88
N GLN A 10 6.04 13.97 -2.18
CA GLN A 10 6.55 14.01 -3.54
C GLN A 10 6.57 12.61 -4.16
N LEU A 11 7.08 11.61 -3.43
CA LEU A 11 7.07 10.21 -3.89
C LEU A 11 5.64 9.70 -4.13
N ALA A 12 4.71 10.00 -3.23
CA ALA A 12 3.31 9.64 -3.39
C ALA A 12 2.68 10.32 -4.62
N GLY A 13 3.07 11.56 -4.94
CA GLY A 13 2.62 12.28 -6.14
C GLY A 13 3.18 11.73 -7.45
N MET A 14 4.31 10.99 -7.41
CA MET A 14 4.89 10.32 -8.58
C MET A 14 4.21 8.98 -8.89
N LEU A 15 3.49 8.39 -7.93
CA LEU A 15 2.80 7.13 -8.09
C LEU A 15 1.51 7.32 -8.92
N GLN A 16 1.50 6.81 -10.14
CA GLN A 16 0.38 6.97 -11.07
C GLN A 16 -0.69 5.91 -10.83
N ALA A 17 -0.28 4.66 -10.62
CA ALA A 17 -1.13 3.53 -10.31
C ALA A 17 -0.31 2.50 -9.53
N GLY A 18 -0.97 1.63 -8.78
CA GLY A 18 -0.28 0.51 -8.16
C GLY A 18 -1.25 -0.49 -7.55
N PHE A 19 -0.84 -1.74 -7.54
CA PHE A 19 -1.51 -2.83 -6.84
C PHE A 19 -0.46 -3.75 -6.24
N PHE A 20 -0.87 -4.58 -5.30
CA PHE A 20 0.03 -5.51 -4.64
C PHE A 20 -0.71 -6.75 -4.17
N TYR A 21 0.08 -7.79 -3.91
CA TYR A 21 -0.36 -9.03 -3.29
C TYR A 21 0.25 -9.12 -1.89
N LEU A 22 -0.54 -9.58 -0.93
CA LEU A 22 -0.09 -9.85 0.44
C LEU A 22 -0.18 -11.36 0.68
N GLU A 23 0.93 -11.96 1.10
CA GLU A 23 1.02 -13.36 1.51
C GLU A 23 1.47 -13.41 2.98
N PRO A 24 0.52 -13.46 3.94
CA PRO A 24 0.84 -13.53 5.35
C PRO A 24 1.44 -14.89 5.73
N ASN A 25 2.52 -14.86 6.50
CA ASN A 25 3.07 -16.00 7.21
C ASN A 25 2.83 -15.80 8.72
N PRO A 26 1.80 -16.45 9.30
CA PRO A 26 1.44 -16.25 10.70
C PRO A 26 2.41 -16.91 11.68
N THR A 27 3.25 -17.85 11.24
CA THR A 27 4.25 -18.51 12.09
C THR A 27 5.38 -17.56 12.45
N ASP A 28 5.82 -16.76 11.47
CA ASP A 28 6.98 -15.87 11.60
C ASP A 28 6.57 -14.40 11.78
N ASP A 29 5.27 -14.12 11.91
CA ASP A 29 4.71 -12.76 11.98
C ASP A 29 5.24 -11.86 10.85
N THR A 30 5.20 -12.38 9.62
CA THR A 30 5.61 -11.65 8.42
C THR A 30 4.53 -11.63 7.35
N ILE A 31 4.61 -10.67 6.44
CA ILE A 31 3.79 -10.60 5.23
C ILE A 31 4.74 -10.37 4.06
N LEU A 32 4.79 -11.31 3.11
CA LEU A 32 5.45 -11.06 1.84
C LEU A 32 4.53 -10.16 1.01
N ILE A 33 5.02 -8.97 0.64
CA ILE A 33 4.32 -8.04 -0.24
C ILE A 33 4.98 -8.05 -1.61
N GLY A 34 4.20 -8.35 -2.65
CA GLY A 34 4.59 -8.22 -4.05
C GLY A 34 3.91 -7.00 -4.67
N GLU A 35 4.65 -5.90 -4.81
CA GLU A 35 4.17 -4.62 -5.31
C GLU A 35 4.40 -4.46 -6.82
N TYR A 36 3.40 -3.91 -7.50
CA TYR A 36 3.41 -3.56 -8.91
C TYR A 36 3.02 -2.08 -9.02
N LEU A 37 4.00 -1.22 -9.26
CA LEU A 37 3.85 0.22 -9.21
C LEU A 37 4.10 0.82 -10.58
N THR A 38 3.20 1.68 -11.04
CA THR A 38 3.45 2.54 -12.20
C THR A 38 3.99 3.89 -11.73
N ILE A 39 5.27 4.14 -12.03
CA ILE A 39 5.97 5.38 -11.67
C ILE A 39 6.68 5.89 -12.93
N GLY A 40 6.48 7.17 -13.25
CA GLY A 40 7.15 7.80 -14.39
C GLY A 40 6.88 7.12 -15.74
N ASN A 41 5.68 6.58 -15.96
CA ASN A 41 5.28 5.78 -17.12
C ASN A 41 6.07 4.47 -17.32
N HIS A 42 6.59 3.91 -16.23
CA HIS A 42 7.21 2.59 -16.22
C HIS A 42 6.57 1.71 -15.14
N CYS A 43 6.45 0.41 -15.43
CA CYS A 43 6.11 -0.56 -14.40
C CYS A 43 7.36 -0.94 -13.60
N ILE A 44 7.23 -0.92 -12.28
CA ILE A 44 8.25 -1.32 -11.31
C ILE A 44 7.64 -2.42 -10.45
N HIS A 45 8.28 -3.58 -10.42
CA HIS A 45 7.92 -4.67 -9.52
C HIS A 45 8.93 -4.76 -8.38
N ASN A 46 8.44 -4.89 -7.15
CA ASN A 46 9.27 -5.11 -5.98
C ASN A 46 8.63 -6.15 -5.07
N SER A 47 9.44 -6.96 -4.40
CA SER A 47 8.97 -7.95 -3.44
C SER A 47 9.76 -7.81 -2.15
N THR A 48 9.07 -7.60 -1.04
CA THR A 48 9.70 -7.40 0.27
C THR A 48 8.91 -8.10 1.37
N CYS A 49 9.58 -8.45 2.48
CA CYS A 49 8.89 -8.97 3.66
C CYS A 49 8.65 -7.84 4.66
N LEU A 50 7.38 -7.65 5.02
CA LEU A 50 6.96 -6.83 6.14
C LEU A 50 6.99 -7.68 7.40
N LYS A 51 7.41 -7.11 8.52
CA LYS A 51 7.18 -7.71 9.85
C LYS A 51 5.90 -7.18 10.45
N VAL A 52 5.25 -8.01 11.25
CA VAL A 52 4.00 -7.69 11.93
C VAL A 52 4.25 -7.60 13.43
N GLN A 53 3.89 -6.48 14.05
CA GLN A 53 3.88 -6.35 15.50
C GLN A 53 2.43 -6.41 15.98
N ARG A 54 1.97 -7.63 16.28
CA ARG A 54 0.55 -7.91 16.57
C ARG A 54 -0.03 -7.09 17.72
N GLU A 55 0.72 -6.96 18.82
CA GLU A 55 0.27 -6.24 20.02
C GLU A 55 0.07 -4.75 19.74
N ASN A 56 0.90 -4.17 18.87
CA ASN A 56 0.85 -2.75 18.53
C ASN A 56 -0.08 -2.46 17.34
N GLY A 57 -0.46 -3.48 16.57
CA GLY A 57 -1.19 -3.30 15.32
C GLY A 57 -0.36 -2.60 14.25
N THR A 58 0.95 -2.79 14.23
CA THR A 58 1.86 -2.14 13.28
C THR A 58 2.50 -3.11 12.31
N LEU A 59 2.86 -2.61 11.14
CA LEU A 59 3.72 -3.28 10.17
C LEU A 59 5.06 -2.55 10.11
N SER A 60 6.15 -3.26 9.86
CA SER A 60 7.45 -2.63 9.61
C SER A 60 8.17 -3.18 8.40
N LYS A 61 8.97 -2.33 7.77
CA LYS A 61 9.94 -2.72 6.74
C LYS A 61 11.30 -2.07 6.99
N HIS A 62 12.34 -2.71 6.48
CA HIS A 62 13.69 -2.17 6.56
C HIS A 62 13.98 -1.32 5.32
N GLU A 63 14.23 -0.02 5.49
CA GLU A 63 14.60 0.91 4.43
C GLU A 63 15.88 1.66 4.82
N SER A 64 16.89 1.65 3.95
CA SER A 64 18.12 2.44 4.11
C SER A 64 18.75 2.34 5.51
N SER A 65 18.88 1.12 6.03
CA SER A 65 19.43 0.79 7.36
C SER A 65 18.58 1.23 8.57
N LYS A 66 17.29 1.56 8.36
CA LYS A 66 16.34 1.89 9.42
C LYS A 66 15.08 1.06 9.28
N GLU A 67 14.50 0.67 10.40
CA GLU A 67 13.17 0.05 10.42
C GLU A 67 12.11 1.15 10.46
N VAL A 68 11.23 1.16 9.46
CA VAL A 68 10.11 2.09 9.33
C VAL A 68 8.84 1.36 9.76
N PHE A 69 8.09 1.97 10.66
CA PHE A 69 6.84 1.43 11.20
C PHE A 69 5.64 2.19 10.65
N VAL A 70 4.55 1.46 10.40
CA VAL A 70 3.26 2.01 10.00
C VAL A 70 2.14 1.39 10.81
N ASP A 71 1.15 2.18 11.20
CA ASP A 71 -0.05 1.72 11.88
C ASP A 71 -1.00 1.06 10.87
N LEU A 72 -1.40 -0.19 11.10
CA LEU A 72 -2.43 -0.85 10.30
C LEU A 72 -3.81 -0.49 10.85
N LEU A 73 -4.54 0.32 10.10
CA LEU A 73 -5.86 0.83 10.50
C LEU A 73 -6.95 0.10 9.71
N LEU A 74 -7.55 -0.91 10.34
CA LEU A 74 -8.68 -1.64 9.78
C LEU A 74 -9.96 -0.81 9.89
N THR A 75 -10.77 -0.82 8.83
CA THR A 75 -12.06 -0.12 8.84
C THR A 75 -13.22 -1.08 9.08
N LYS A 76 -14.44 -0.56 9.19
CA LYS A 76 -15.66 -1.37 9.27
C LYS A 76 -15.97 -2.09 7.96
N ASP A 77 -15.56 -1.52 6.82
CA ASP A 77 -15.64 -2.20 5.53
C ASP A 77 -14.37 -3.03 5.33
N PRO A 78 -14.46 -4.38 5.32
CA PRO A 78 -13.30 -5.25 5.19
C PRO A 78 -12.58 -5.13 3.83
N LYS A 79 -13.18 -4.43 2.86
CA LYS A 79 -12.60 -4.20 1.55
C LYS A 79 -11.60 -3.04 1.51
N ILE A 80 -11.54 -2.24 2.56
CA ILE A 80 -10.60 -1.12 2.67
C ILE A 80 -9.84 -1.16 4.00
N PHE A 81 -8.61 -0.69 3.94
CA PHE A 81 -7.79 -0.42 5.12
C PHE A 81 -6.93 0.81 4.88
N MET A 82 -6.38 1.36 5.94
CA MET A 82 -5.47 2.50 5.86
C MET A 82 -4.14 2.17 6.52
N LEU A 83 -3.07 2.79 6.03
CA LEU A 83 -1.79 2.79 6.72
C LEU A 83 -1.50 4.19 7.24
N GLY A 84 -1.27 4.27 8.55
CA GLY A 84 -0.87 5.49 9.24
C GLY A 84 0.64 5.60 9.33
N PHE A 85 1.17 6.76 8.98
CA PHE A 85 2.61 7.04 9.01
C PHE A 85 2.84 8.12 10.05
N SER A 86 3.68 7.84 11.05
CA SER A 86 4.06 8.80 12.09
C SER A 86 2.88 9.62 12.65
N LEU A 87 1.74 8.97 12.93
CA LEU A 87 0.47 9.66 13.22
C LEU A 87 0.51 10.64 14.41
N LYS A 88 1.47 10.44 15.33
CA LYS A 88 1.69 11.30 16.50
C LYS A 88 2.61 12.49 16.21
N ASP A 89 3.33 12.47 15.09
CA ASP A 89 4.20 13.55 14.65
C ASP A 89 3.44 14.46 13.68
N GLU A 90 2.95 15.59 14.19
CA GLU A 90 2.17 16.56 13.43
C GLU A 90 2.90 17.07 12.18
N GLN A 91 4.23 17.07 12.16
CA GLN A 91 5.03 17.57 11.03
C GLN A 91 5.26 16.51 9.95
N ASN A 92 5.27 15.22 10.32
CA ASN A 92 5.61 14.13 9.39
C ASN A 92 4.48 13.14 9.15
N LYS A 93 3.32 13.32 9.78
CA LYS A 93 2.20 12.38 9.65
C LYS A 93 1.73 12.21 8.21
N GLY A 94 1.18 11.03 7.95
CA GLY A 94 0.52 10.75 6.69
C GLY A 94 -0.44 9.59 6.80
N LEU A 95 -1.30 9.47 5.79
CA LEU A 95 -2.32 8.44 5.71
C LEU A 95 -2.50 8.01 4.26
N SER A 96 -2.43 6.70 4.02
CA SER A 96 -2.81 6.09 2.75
C SER A 96 -4.04 5.20 2.91
N LEU A 97 -4.82 5.09 1.83
CA LEU A 97 -6.00 4.22 1.73
C LEU A 97 -5.71 3.16 0.69
N TYR A 98 -6.10 1.93 0.99
CA TYR A 98 -6.04 0.79 0.08
C TYR A 98 -7.40 0.12 0.01
N ALA A 99 -7.70 -0.45 -1.15
CA ALA A 99 -8.96 -1.11 -1.43
C ALA A 99 -8.75 -2.39 -2.25
N ASP A 100 -9.70 -3.31 -2.17
CA ASP A 100 -9.73 -4.55 -2.98
C ASP A 100 -9.94 -4.29 -4.48
N LYS A 101 -10.37 -3.08 -4.84
CA LYS A 101 -10.57 -2.60 -6.21
C LYS A 101 -9.80 -1.32 -6.46
N ALA A 102 -9.43 -1.11 -7.71
CA ALA A 102 -8.69 0.08 -8.13
C ALA A 102 -9.50 1.39 -7.99
N GLU A 103 -10.83 1.30 -8.07
CA GLU A 103 -11.74 2.43 -7.83
C GLU A 103 -12.52 2.18 -6.54
N VAL A 104 -12.52 3.19 -5.65
CA VAL A 104 -13.29 3.17 -4.41
C VAL A 104 -14.66 3.81 -4.61
N THR A 105 -15.65 3.35 -3.86
CA THR A 105 -16.97 3.97 -3.82
C THR A 105 -16.95 5.32 -3.09
N GLU A 106 -17.99 6.14 -3.28
CA GLU A 106 -18.16 7.41 -2.55
C GLU A 106 -18.17 7.19 -1.03
N GLU A 107 -18.78 6.10 -0.56
CA GLU A 107 -18.88 5.79 0.87
C GLU A 107 -17.53 5.39 1.46
N GLN A 108 -16.74 4.58 0.74
CA GLN A 108 -15.37 4.26 1.12
C GLN A 108 -14.47 5.51 1.12
N MET A 109 -14.63 6.39 0.13
CA MET A 109 -13.90 7.66 0.09
C MET A 109 -14.30 8.61 1.23
N ARG A 110 -15.58 8.61 1.62
CA ARG A 110 -16.07 9.39 2.77
C ARG A 110 -15.34 8.99 4.06
N VAL A 111 -15.16 7.69 4.30
CA VAL A 111 -14.40 7.17 5.45
C VAL A 111 -12.98 7.72 5.46
N PHE A 112 -12.30 7.72 4.32
CA PHE A 112 -10.94 8.26 4.21
C PHE A 112 -10.90 9.79 4.43
N HIS A 113 -11.86 10.53 3.88
CA HIS A 113 -11.97 11.97 4.09
C HIS A 113 -12.23 12.35 5.55
N GLU A 114 -13.04 11.58 6.26
CA GLU A 114 -13.26 11.74 7.71
C GLU A 114 -11.96 11.51 8.49
N ALA A 115 -11.20 10.46 8.15
CA ALA A 115 -9.90 10.17 8.76
C ALA A 115 -8.87 11.30 8.51
N ILE A 116 -8.76 11.79 7.28
CA ILE A 116 -7.92 12.94 6.91
C ILE A 116 -8.27 14.18 7.75
N THR A 117 -9.57 14.45 7.92
CA THR A 117 -10.04 15.59 8.72
C THR A 117 -9.74 15.39 10.21
N CYS A 118 -9.92 14.18 10.74
CA CYS A 118 -9.57 13.82 12.11
C CYS A 118 -8.08 14.05 12.40
N LEU A 119 -7.22 13.76 11.41
CA LEU A 119 -5.79 14.03 11.45
C LEU A 119 -5.44 15.49 11.16
N ARG A 120 -6.41 16.42 11.05
CA ARG A 120 -6.19 17.85 10.76
C ARG A 120 -5.42 18.10 9.45
N MET A 121 -5.52 17.18 8.49
CA MET A 121 -4.97 17.32 7.15
C MET A 121 -6.06 17.83 6.20
N ARG A 122 -5.69 18.47 5.09
CA ARG A 122 -6.67 18.99 4.12
C ARG A 122 -6.96 17.95 3.03
N LYS A 123 -8.22 17.82 2.61
CA LYS A 123 -8.60 16.94 1.50
C LYS A 123 -7.90 17.30 0.18
N SER A 124 -7.53 18.56 0.00
CA SER A 124 -6.77 19.05 -1.16
C SER A 124 -5.32 18.54 -1.19
N GLU A 125 -4.81 17.98 -0.10
CA GLU A 125 -3.46 17.39 -0.01
C GLU A 125 -3.45 15.91 -0.43
N ILE A 126 -4.60 15.35 -0.79
CA ILE A 126 -4.70 13.96 -1.20
C ILE A 126 -4.18 13.82 -2.63
N ASN A 127 -3.15 13.00 -2.79
CA ASN A 127 -2.71 12.43 -4.06
C ASN A 127 -3.55 11.19 -4.38
N TYR A 128 -4.06 11.11 -5.62
CA TYR A 128 -4.88 10.02 -6.12
C TYR A 128 -4.13 9.26 -7.20
N THR A 129 -4.23 7.94 -7.16
CA THR A 129 -3.86 7.08 -8.28
C THR A 129 -4.97 7.08 -9.32
N ASP A 130 -4.61 6.73 -10.56
CA ASP A 130 -5.53 6.59 -11.69
C ASP A 130 -5.31 5.20 -12.31
N ALA A 131 -6.27 4.30 -12.12
CA ALA A 131 -6.22 2.93 -12.62
C ALA A 131 -5.99 2.85 -14.14
N LYS A 132 -6.41 3.88 -14.89
CA LYS A 132 -6.22 3.94 -16.35
C LYS A 132 -4.76 4.16 -16.76
N LYS A 133 -3.91 4.58 -15.81
CA LYS A 133 -2.47 4.76 -16.02
C LYS A 133 -1.68 3.51 -15.65
N ASP A 134 -2.32 2.41 -15.23
CA ASP A 134 -1.60 1.17 -14.94
C ASP A 134 -0.86 0.65 -16.17
N LEU A 135 0.43 0.34 -15.97
CA LEU A 135 1.29 -0.32 -16.96
C LEU A 135 1.78 -1.68 -16.47
N CYS A 136 1.36 -2.13 -15.29
CA CYS A 136 1.87 -3.35 -14.68
C CYS A 136 1.04 -4.61 -14.95
N GLY A 137 -0.18 -4.49 -15.49
CA GLY A 137 -1.00 -5.64 -15.89
C GLY A 137 -0.27 -6.70 -16.73
N PRO A 138 0.50 -6.34 -17.77
CA PRO A 138 1.25 -7.33 -18.56
C PRO A 138 2.29 -8.11 -17.74
N LEU A 139 3.05 -7.43 -16.87
CA LEU A 139 4.07 -8.06 -16.03
C LEU A 139 3.44 -8.99 -14.99
N GLU A 140 2.34 -8.57 -14.37
CA GLU A 140 1.60 -9.41 -13.44
C GLU A 140 1.05 -10.67 -14.12
N LYS A 141 0.52 -10.54 -15.33
CA LYS A 141 0.04 -11.68 -16.11
C LYS A 141 1.18 -12.67 -16.37
N GLN A 142 2.35 -12.20 -16.79
CA GLN A 142 3.52 -13.04 -16.98
C GLN A 142 3.89 -13.80 -15.69
N HIS A 143 4.01 -13.10 -14.56
CA HIS A 143 4.34 -13.74 -13.28
C HIS A 143 3.26 -14.75 -12.83
N LYS A 144 1.98 -14.53 -13.17
CA LYS A 144 0.91 -15.50 -12.90
C LYS A 144 1.09 -16.79 -13.71
N GLU A 145 1.45 -16.68 -14.99
CA GLU A 145 1.70 -17.83 -15.86
C GLU A 145 2.94 -18.61 -15.43
N GLU A 146 4.03 -17.93 -15.03
CA GLU A 146 5.24 -18.56 -14.51
C GLU A 146 4.95 -19.37 -13.24
N ARG A 147 4.26 -18.78 -12.26
CA ARG A 147 3.86 -19.48 -11.02
C ARG A 147 2.93 -20.68 -11.26
N GLN A 148 2.14 -20.67 -12.33
CA GLN A 148 1.29 -21.81 -12.69
C GLN A 148 2.13 -22.96 -13.24
N LYS A 149 3.06 -22.66 -14.15
CA LYS A 149 3.97 -23.66 -14.72
C LYS A 149 4.85 -24.32 -13.66
N GLU A 150 5.42 -23.53 -12.74
CA GLU A 150 6.23 -24.06 -11.63
C GLU A 150 5.45 -25.04 -10.75
N LYS A 151 4.17 -24.76 -10.52
CA LYS A 151 3.28 -25.66 -9.76
C LYS A 151 3.00 -26.95 -10.52
N GLU A 152 2.73 -26.87 -11.81
CA GLU A 152 2.50 -28.05 -12.65
C GLU A 152 3.73 -28.96 -12.72
N GLU A 153 4.94 -28.37 -12.83
CA GLU A 153 6.20 -29.11 -12.84
C GLU A 153 6.55 -29.75 -11.49
N HIS A 154 6.19 -29.14 -10.36
CA HIS A 154 6.42 -29.73 -9.02
C HIS A 154 5.39 -30.81 -8.63
N THR A 155 4.29 -30.94 -9.37
CA THR A 155 3.24 -31.94 -9.11
C THR A 155 3.33 -33.16 -10.04
N ALA A 156 4.24 -33.13 -11.02
CA ALA A 156 4.52 -34.22 -11.98
C ALA A 156 5.73 -35.06 -11.54
#